data_AF-A0A956CMK1-F1
#
_entry.id   AF-A0A956CMK1-F1
#
_cell.length_a   1.000
_cell.length_b   1.000
_cell.length_c   1.000
_cell.angle_alpha   90.00
_cell.angle_beta   90.00
_cell.angle_gamma   90.00
#
_symmetry.space_group_name_H-M   'P 1'
#
loop_
_entity.id
_entity.type
_entity.pdbx_description
1 polymer ?
#
loop_
_entity_poly.entity_id
_entity_poly.type
_entity_poly.pdbx_seq_one_letter_code
_entity_poly.pdbx_strand_id
1 'polypeptide(L)' 'TGGSQFFVTHGREPHLDGAYPVVGRVVSGMDVVDRLEQGDRILQATR' A
#
# COMPACT_ATOMS: atom_id res chain seq x y z
N THR A 1 4.27 -0.41 16.80
CA THR A 1 3.25 0.55 16.32
C THR A 1 2.34 -0.03 15.23
N GLY A 2 2.09 -1.35 15.21
CA GLY A 2 1.27 -2.01 14.17
C GLY A 2 -0.23 -1.77 14.33
N GLY A 3 -0.66 -0.52 14.17
CA GLY A 3 -2.07 -0.15 14.09
C GLY A 3 -2.64 -0.43 12.71
N SER A 4 -3.54 0.43 12.24
CA SER A 4 -4.25 0.29 10.96
C SER A 4 -3.55 0.98 9.78
N GLN A 5 -2.33 1.48 9.98
CA GLN A 5 -1.56 2.13 8.91
C GLN A 5 -0.85 1.09 8.05
N PHE A 6 -0.89 1.29 6.75
CA PHE A 6 -0.17 0.50 5.76
C PHE A 6 0.37 1.43 4.67
N PHE A 7 1.26 0.89 3.84
CA PHE A 7 1.76 1.55 2.64
C PHE A 7 1.70 0.57 1.47
N VAL A 8 1.67 1.10 0.25
CA VAL A 8 1.75 0.34 -0.99
C VAL A 8 2.99 0.81 -1.72
N THR A 9 3.81 -0.14 -2.17
CA THR A 9 4.98 0.20 -2.99
C THR A 9 4.59 0.31 -4.45
N HIS A 10 5.18 1.28 -5.16
CA HIS A 10 4.99 1.41 -6.62
C HIS A 10 5.91 0.48 -7.41
N GLY A 11 6.94 -0.09 -6.77
CA GLY A 11 7.89 -0.97 -7.41
C GLY A 11 8.47 -2.00 -6.43
N ARG A 12 9.75 -2.32 -6.64
CA ARG A 12 10.54 -3.17 -5.75
C ARG A 12 11.46 -2.29 -4.91
N GLU A 13 11.39 -2.43 -3.59
CA GLU A 13 12.15 -1.64 -2.63
C GLU A 13 12.91 -2.58 -1.68
N PRO A 14 14.06 -3.15 -2.11
CA PRO A 14 14.76 -4.20 -1.35
C PRO A 14 15.22 -3.77 0.05
N HIS A 15 15.37 -2.47 0.29
CA HIS A 15 15.74 -1.93 1.60
C HIS A 15 14.61 -2.04 2.64
N LEU A 16 13.39 -2.38 2.23
CA LEU A 16 12.24 -2.62 3.12
C LEU A 16 12.08 -4.11 3.47
N ASP A 17 12.84 -5.00 2.83
CA ASP A 17 12.74 -6.44 3.04
C ASP A 17 13.07 -6.79 4.50
N GLY A 18 12.10 -7.39 5.20
CA GLY A 18 12.23 -7.75 6.63
C GLY A 18 12.09 -6.58 7.61
N ALA A 19 12.05 -5.33 7.13
CA ALA A 19 11.85 -4.15 7.98
C ALA A 19 10.37 -3.93 8.35
N TYR A 20 9.44 -4.37 7.48
CA TYR A 20 8.00 -4.23 7.68
C TYR A 20 7.26 -5.54 7.36
N PRO A 21 6.20 -5.90 8.13
CA PRO A 21 5.36 -7.04 7.79
C PRO A 21 4.62 -6.83 6.46
N VAL A 22 4.67 -7.82 5.58
CA VAL A 22 3.88 -7.82 4.33
C VAL A 22 2.45 -8.25 4.64
N VAL A 23 1.47 -7.40 4.34
CA VAL A 23 0.04 -7.68 4.57
C VAL A 23 -0.70 -8.17 3.32
N GLY A 24 -0.13 -7.97 2.13
CA GLY A 24 -0.75 -8.37 0.87
C GLY A 24 -0.01 -7.82 -0.36
N ARG A 25 -0.59 -8.03 -1.54
CA ARG A 25 -0.11 -7.50 -2.83
C ARG A 25 -1.30 -7.00 -3.65
N VAL A 26 -1.13 -5.88 -4.35
CA VAL A 26 -2.11 -5.40 -5.33
C VAL A 26 -2.18 -6.37 -6.51
N VAL A 27 -3.35 -6.98 -6.72
CA VAL A 27 -3.61 -7.91 -7.83
C VAL A 27 -4.20 -7.22 -9.06
N SER A 28 -4.78 -6.03 -8.89
CA SER A 28 -5.38 -5.20 -9.94
C SER A 28 -5.44 -3.74 -9.50
N GLY A 29 -5.39 -2.80 -10.45
CA GLY A 29 -5.54 -1.36 -10.15
C GLY A 29 -4.26 -0.65 -9.71
N MET A 30 -3.08 -1.15 -10.09
CA MET A 30 -1.80 -0.44 -9.83
C MET A 30 -1.75 0.93 -10.51
N ASP A 31 -2.43 1.11 -11.64
CA ASP A 31 -2.59 2.39 -12.32
C ASP A 31 -3.34 3.42 -11.47
N VAL A 32 -4.25 2.97 -10.59
CA VAL A 32 -4.91 3.84 -9.61
C VAL A 32 -3.94 4.22 -8.50
N VAL A 33 -3.15 3.26 -8.00
CA VAL A 33 -2.10 3.51 -6.99
C VAL A 33 -1.12 4.57 -7.50
N ASP A 34 -0.65 4.44 -8.74
CA ASP A 34 0.27 5.37 -9.40
C ASP A 34 -0.28 6.80 -9.55
N ARG A 35 -1.60 6.97 -9.46
CA ARG A 35 -2.28 8.26 -9.61
C ARG A 35 -2.76 8.87 -8.30
N LEU A 36 -2.54 8.21 -7.16
CA LEU A 36 -2.97 8.73 -5.86
C LEU A 36 -2.23 10.02 -5.51
N GLU A 37 -2.98 11.00 -5.00
CA GLU A 37 -2.45 12.28 -4.53
C GLU A 37 -2.65 12.43 -3.02
N GLN A 38 -1.88 13.35 -2.42
CA GLN A 38 -2.01 13.63 -1.00
C GLN A 38 -3.42 14.14 -0.68
N GLY A 39 -4.09 13.47 0.26
CA GLY A 39 -5.44 13.83 0.69
C GLY A 39 -6.55 13.00 0.06
N ASP A 40 -6.21 12.12 -0.89
CA ASP A 40 -7.16 11.13 -1.40
C ASP A 40 -7.74 10.26 -0.29
N ARG A 41 -9.02 9.92 -0.43
CA ARG A 41 -9.80 9.23 0.61
C ARG A 41 -10.08 7.78 0.22
N ILE A 42 -9.81 6.87 1.14
CA ILE A 42 -10.32 5.49 1.07
C ILE A 42 -11.82 5.55 1.40
N LEU A 43 -12.66 5.35 0.39
CA LEU A 43 -14.12 5.37 0.55
C LEU A 43 -14.66 4.07 1.15
N GLN A 44 -14.03 2.94 0.82
CA GLN A 44 -14.43 1.62 1.29
C GLN A 44 -13.21 0.71 1.40
N ALA A 45 -13.11 -0.02 2.50
CA ALA A 45 -12.16 -1.10 2.70
C ALA A 45 -12.91 -2.30 3.26
N THR A 46 -12.92 -3.40 2.51
CA THR A 46 -13.56 -4.65 2.90
C THR A 46 -12.52 -5.73 3.09
N ARG A 47 -12.86 -6.72 3.92
CA ARG A 47 -12.05 -7.93 4.09
C ARG A 47 -12.02 -8.75 2.81
#